data_AF-A7TAD2-F1
#
_entry.id   AF-A7TAD2-F1
#
_cell.length_a   1.000
_cell.length_b   1.000
_cell.length_c   1.000
_cell.angle_alpha   90.00
_cell.angle_beta   90.00
_cell.angle_gamma   90.00
#
_symmetry.space_group_name_H-M   'P 1'
#
loop_
_entity.id
_entity.type
_entity.pdbx_description
1 polymer ?
#
loop_
_entity_poly.entity_id
_entity_poly.type
_entity_poly.pdbx_seq_one_letter_code
_entity_poly.pdbx_strand_id
1 'polypeptide(L)'
;MLDMFQITEAFDKYKSSMEKVGKALDSYSNNTLLDKIFYFELAVFSFLTGNNDMHLKNFSMIEIPSGWVLAPAYDLLNVSIVLPEDTEELALTLEGKKRKLKKAHFEHLGQGLGLTDRQIQGVFKRMFKNKPKAIKWIDNSFLSNDMKSAYTNILKTRYERLN
;
A
#
# COMPACT_ATOMS: atom_id res chain seq x y z
N MET A 1 -15.10 -13.86 3.71
CA MET A 1 -14.20 -12.71 3.50
C MET A 1 -14.97 -11.45 3.91
N LEU A 2 -14.33 -10.54 4.63
CA LEU A 2 -14.88 -9.24 5.02
C LEU A 2 -13.88 -8.16 4.66
N ASP A 3 -14.33 -7.02 4.16
CA ASP A 3 -13.47 -5.87 3.90
C ASP A 3 -13.25 -5.01 5.16
N MET A 4 -12.21 -4.16 5.16
CA MET A 4 -11.89 -3.32 6.32
C MET A 4 -12.92 -2.23 6.55
N PHE A 5 -13.78 -1.92 5.57
CA PHE A 5 -14.90 -1.02 5.77
C PHE A 5 -15.93 -1.67 6.70
N GLN A 6 -16.24 -2.95 6.48
CA GLN A 6 -17.09 -3.75 7.36
C GLN A 6 -16.44 -4.00 8.72
N ILE A 7 -15.18 -4.45 8.75
CA ILE A 7 -14.47 -4.83 9.99
C ILE A 7 -14.30 -3.63 10.93
N THR A 8 -14.08 -2.43 10.38
CA THR A 8 -13.88 -1.22 11.19
C THR A 8 -15.14 -0.41 11.40
N GLU A 9 -16.30 -0.94 10.98
CA GLU A 9 -17.63 -0.31 11.03
C GLU A 9 -17.59 1.14 10.55
N ALA A 10 -16.85 1.38 9.46
CA ALA A 10 -16.66 2.72 8.94
C ALA A 10 -17.93 3.23 8.24
N PHE A 11 -18.18 4.53 8.31
CA PHE A 11 -19.30 5.15 7.59
C PHE A 11 -18.94 5.52 6.14
N ASP A 12 -17.66 5.79 5.87
CA ASP A 12 -17.15 6.19 4.57
C ASP A 12 -15.86 5.43 4.26
N LYS A 13 -15.79 4.82 3.06
CA LYS A 13 -14.67 3.98 2.63
C LYS A 13 -13.34 4.74 2.51
N TYR A 14 -13.38 6.06 2.28
CA TYR A 14 -12.22 6.93 2.14
C TYR A 14 -11.81 7.62 3.46
N LYS A 15 -12.72 7.75 4.43
CA LYS A 15 -12.45 8.45 5.70
C LYS A 15 -11.89 7.50 6.76
N SER A 16 -10.63 7.14 6.59
CA SER A 16 -9.86 6.34 7.55
C SER A 16 -8.36 6.54 7.36
N SER A 17 -7.57 5.76 8.08
CA SER A 17 -6.12 5.84 8.06
C SER A 17 -5.47 4.47 7.92
N MET A 18 -4.23 4.47 7.43
CA MET A 18 -3.42 3.25 7.32
C MET A 18 -3.18 2.63 8.71
N GLU A 19 -3.02 3.47 9.73
CA GLU A 19 -2.89 3.04 11.13
C GLU A 19 -4.17 2.35 11.64
N LYS A 20 -5.36 2.79 11.23
CA LYS A 20 -6.62 2.12 11.62
C LYS A 20 -6.73 0.72 11.03
N VAL A 21 -6.31 0.53 9.79
CA VAL A 21 -6.23 -0.82 9.17
C VAL A 21 -5.20 -1.68 9.90
N GLY A 22 -4.03 -1.12 10.23
CA GLY A 22 -3.01 -1.79 11.03
C GLY A 22 -3.51 -2.27 12.40
N LYS A 23 -4.30 -1.44 13.10
CA LYS A 23 -4.93 -1.80 14.38
C LYS A 23 -5.99 -2.90 14.23
N ALA A 24 -6.77 -2.89 13.14
CA ALA A 24 -7.71 -3.96 12.86
C ALA A 24 -6.99 -5.30 12.64
N LEU A 25 -5.88 -5.30 11.89
CA LEU A 25 -5.05 -6.50 11.73
C LEU A 25 -4.47 -6.97 13.06
N ASP A 26 -4.03 -6.05 13.93
CA ASP A 26 -3.56 -6.40 15.28
C ASP A 26 -4.63 -7.09 16.12
N SER A 27 -5.88 -6.63 16.00
CA SER A 27 -7.00 -7.10 16.84
C SER A 27 -7.61 -8.41 16.33
N TYR A 28 -7.65 -8.62 15.02
CA TYR A 28 -8.48 -9.66 14.41
C TYR A 28 -7.69 -10.74 13.65
N SER A 29 -6.43 -10.50 13.26
CA SER A 29 -5.66 -11.52 12.54
C SER A 29 -5.12 -12.59 13.50
N ASN A 30 -5.28 -13.85 13.11
CA ASN A 30 -4.66 -15.01 13.75
C ASN A 30 -3.17 -15.18 13.38
N ASN A 31 -2.69 -14.53 12.31
CA ASN A 31 -1.28 -14.52 11.92
C ASN A 31 -0.72 -13.09 11.88
N THR A 32 -0.86 -12.41 13.02
CA THR A 32 -0.75 -10.96 13.15
C THR A 32 0.57 -10.40 12.61
N LEU A 33 1.71 -10.98 12.99
CA LEU A 33 3.02 -10.46 12.58
C LEU A 33 3.24 -10.56 11.07
N LEU A 34 2.85 -11.69 10.47
CA LEU A 34 3.00 -11.90 9.04
C LEU A 34 2.10 -10.94 8.25
N ASP A 35 0.84 -10.82 8.67
CA ASP A 35 -0.14 -9.93 8.02
C ASP A 35 0.26 -8.47 8.12
N LYS A 36 0.84 -8.04 9.25
CA LYS A 36 1.37 -6.67 9.40
C LYS A 36 2.55 -6.41 8.47
N ILE A 37 3.43 -7.38 8.24
CA ILE A 37 4.53 -7.25 7.26
C ILE A 37 3.95 -7.13 5.85
N PHE A 38 3.03 -8.00 5.46
CA PHE A 38 2.39 -7.94 4.14
C PHE A 38 1.60 -6.65 3.92
N TYR A 39 0.87 -6.20 4.94
CA TYR A 39 0.17 -4.92 4.91
C TYR A 39 1.14 -3.74 4.72
N PHE A 40 2.28 -3.75 5.43
CA PHE A 40 3.30 -2.73 5.26
C PHE A 40 3.93 -2.76 3.86
N GLU A 41 4.21 -3.95 3.31
CA GLU A 41 4.62 -4.09 1.91
C GLU A 41 3.61 -3.49 0.94
N LEU A 42 2.33 -3.77 1.16
CA LEU A 42 1.24 -3.29 0.32
C LEU A 42 1.08 -1.76 0.40
N ALA A 43 1.29 -1.16 1.57
CA ALA A 43 1.31 0.28 1.75
C ALA A 43 2.43 0.94 0.93
N VAL A 44 3.66 0.42 1.03
CA VAL A 44 4.81 0.91 0.27
C VAL A 44 4.64 0.67 -1.23
N PHE A 45 4.11 -0.49 -1.62
CA PHE A 45 3.82 -0.82 -3.01
C PHE A 45 2.78 0.12 -3.61
N SER A 46 1.66 0.35 -2.93
CA SER A 46 0.58 1.23 -3.39
C SER A 46 1.09 2.65 -3.61
N PHE A 47 1.91 3.14 -2.68
CA PHE A 47 2.63 4.39 -2.88
C PHE A 47 3.54 4.30 -4.11
N LEU A 48 4.50 3.39 -4.20
CA LEU A 48 5.44 3.36 -5.33
C LEU A 48 4.77 3.24 -6.71
N THR A 49 3.65 2.55 -6.79
CA THR A 49 2.94 2.27 -8.05
C THR A 49 1.90 3.30 -8.45
N GLY A 50 1.64 4.32 -7.62
CA GLY A 50 0.62 5.32 -7.94
C GLY A 50 -0.82 4.86 -7.67
N ASN A 51 -1.01 3.89 -6.78
CA ASN A 51 -2.34 3.46 -6.36
C ASN A 51 -2.89 4.39 -5.26
N ASN A 52 -3.50 5.49 -5.67
CA ASN A 52 -4.18 6.46 -4.81
C ASN A 52 -5.67 6.15 -4.56
N ASP A 53 -6.19 4.99 -5.00
CA ASP A 53 -7.59 4.56 -4.72
C ASP A 53 -7.66 3.33 -3.79
N MET A 54 -6.55 2.91 -3.19
CA MET A 54 -6.47 1.80 -2.23
C MET A 54 -7.16 2.13 -0.88
N HIS A 55 -8.49 2.11 -0.84
CA HIS A 55 -9.34 2.50 0.29
C HIS A 55 -9.78 1.31 1.16
N LEU A 56 -10.61 1.52 2.19
CA LEU A 56 -10.97 0.46 3.15
C LEU A 56 -11.57 -0.80 2.51
N LYS A 57 -12.28 -0.68 1.40
CA LYS A 57 -12.85 -1.83 0.70
C LYS A 57 -11.85 -2.65 -0.12
N ASN A 58 -10.59 -2.21 -0.23
CA ASN A 58 -9.54 -2.95 -0.94
C ASN A 58 -8.62 -3.74 -0.01
N PHE A 59 -8.81 -3.59 1.31
CA PHE A 59 -8.19 -4.44 2.31
C PHE A 59 -9.26 -5.36 2.86
N SER A 60 -9.00 -6.67 2.88
CA SER A 60 -9.95 -7.63 3.42
C SER A 60 -9.26 -8.63 4.33
N MET A 61 -10.03 -9.20 5.22
CA MET A 61 -9.67 -10.43 5.91
C MET A 61 -10.45 -11.60 5.34
N ILE A 62 -9.81 -12.76 5.32
CA ILE A 62 -10.38 -14.02 4.87
C ILE A 62 -10.13 -15.08 5.94
N GLU A 63 -11.14 -15.90 6.20
CA GLU A 63 -11.02 -17.05 7.08
C GLU A 63 -10.42 -18.23 6.30
N ILE A 64 -9.34 -18.78 6.83
CA ILE A 64 -8.66 -19.99 6.34
C ILE A 64 -8.64 -21.02 7.49
N PRO A 65 -8.20 -22.27 7.26
CA PRO A 65 -8.20 -23.29 8.34
C PRO A 65 -7.43 -22.88 9.60
N SER A 66 -6.47 -21.97 9.51
CA SER A 66 -5.72 -21.41 10.64
C SER A 66 -6.33 -20.15 11.27
N GLY A 67 -7.53 -19.76 10.86
CA GLY A 67 -8.25 -18.57 11.35
C GLY A 67 -8.30 -17.42 10.34
N TRP A 68 -8.64 -16.23 10.83
CA TRP A 68 -8.73 -15.02 10.03
C TRP A 68 -7.35 -14.44 9.73
N VAL A 69 -7.09 -14.14 8.46
CA VAL A 69 -5.84 -13.54 7.99
C VAL A 69 -6.13 -12.43 6.98
N LEU A 70 -5.15 -11.58 6.70
CA LEU A 70 -5.20 -10.63 5.61
C LEU A 70 -5.35 -11.40 4.27
N ALA A 71 -6.35 -11.03 3.49
CA ALA A 71 -6.59 -11.63 2.18
C ALA A 71 -5.47 -11.24 1.19
N PRO A 72 -5.22 -12.06 0.15
CA PRO A 72 -4.37 -11.67 -0.96
C PRO A 72 -4.77 -10.31 -1.53
N ALA A 73 -3.80 -9.48 -1.91
CA ALA A 73 -4.05 -8.16 -2.45
C ALA A 73 -4.82 -8.23 -3.79
N TYR A 74 -5.74 -7.30 -3.98
CA TYR A 74 -6.54 -7.15 -5.20
C TYR A 74 -6.75 -5.66 -5.50
N ASP A 75 -7.28 -5.36 -6.69
CA ASP A 75 -7.56 -3.98 -7.14
C ASP A 75 -6.34 -3.04 -7.06
N LEU A 76 -5.19 -3.55 -7.50
CA LEU A 76 -3.92 -2.83 -7.52
C LEU A 76 -3.77 -2.06 -8.83
N LEU A 77 -4.29 -0.83 -8.86
CA LEU A 77 -4.35 0.00 -10.05
C LEU A 77 -3.53 1.28 -9.88
N ASN A 78 -2.83 1.71 -10.93
CA ASN A 78 -2.24 3.04 -10.96
C ASN A 78 -3.30 4.05 -11.41
N VAL A 79 -4.10 4.54 -10.48
CA VAL A 79 -5.17 5.52 -10.78
C VAL A 79 -4.58 6.89 -11.11
N SER A 80 -3.41 7.23 -10.55
CA SER A 80 -2.77 8.53 -10.73
C SER A 80 -2.34 8.86 -12.17
N ILE A 81 -2.14 7.86 -13.05
CA ILE A 81 -1.89 8.12 -14.49
C ILE A 81 -3.17 8.32 -15.30
N VAL A 82 -4.32 7.95 -14.76
CA VAL A 82 -5.64 8.11 -15.40
C VAL A 82 -6.30 9.42 -14.97
N LEU A 83 -6.11 9.82 -13.71
CA LEU A 83 -6.67 11.04 -13.11
C LEU A 83 -5.55 11.93 -12.54
N PRO A 84 -4.72 12.56 -13.40
CA PRO A 84 -3.57 13.35 -12.96
C PRO A 84 -3.93 14.62 -12.16
N GLU A 85 -5.19 15.07 -12.22
CA GLU A 85 -5.73 16.15 -11.39
C GLU A 85 -5.90 15.75 -9.91
N ASP A 86 -6.03 14.45 -9.63
CA ASP A 86 -5.96 13.96 -8.25
C ASP A 86 -4.50 13.91 -7.80
N THR A 87 -4.19 14.80 -6.86
CA THR A 87 -2.84 14.96 -6.32
C THR A 87 -2.59 14.12 -5.06
N GLU A 88 -3.57 13.33 -4.63
CA GLU A 88 -3.40 12.38 -3.52
C GLU A 88 -2.49 11.20 -3.93
N GLU A 89 -1.65 10.77 -2.99
CA GLU A 89 -0.63 9.73 -3.19
C GLU A 89 -1.07 8.37 -2.63
N LEU A 90 -2.05 8.39 -1.71
CA LEU A 90 -2.72 7.26 -1.07
C LEU A 90 -4.20 7.62 -0.81
N ALA A 91 -5.10 6.64 -0.85
CA ALA A 91 -6.52 6.86 -0.57
C ALA A 91 -6.81 7.05 0.92
N LEU A 92 -6.13 6.30 1.79
CA LEU A 92 -6.22 6.43 3.25
C LEU A 92 -5.10 7.33 3.75
N THR A 93 -5.35 8.08 4.82
CA THR A 93 -4.31 8.95 5.38
C THR A 93 -3.18 8.11 6.00
N LEU A 94 -1.96 8.59 5.86
CA LEU A 94 -0.79 8.15 6.61
C LEU A 94 -0.28 9.35 7.43
N GLU A 95 -0.29 9.24 8.76
CA GLU A 95 -0.07 10.36 9.68
C GLU A 95 -0.95 11.58 9.38
N GLY A 96 -2.22 11.35 9.04
CA GLY A 96 -3.16 12.40 8.65
C GLY A 96 -2.88 13.05 7.29
N LYS A 97 -1.93 12.51 6.50
CA LYS A 97 -1.54 13.03 5.19
C LYS A 97 -1.88 12.06 4.08
N LYS A 98 -2.22 12.60 2.92
CA LYS A 98 -2.32 11.85 1.67
C LYS A 98 -1.35 12.34 0.59
N ARG A 99 -0.53 13.34 0.90
CA ARG A 99 0.39 13.99 -0.04
C ARG A 99 1.69 14.37 0.64
N LYS A 100 2.74 14.57 -0.15
CA LYS A 100 4.09 14.90 0.34
C LYS A 100 4.62 13.82 1.30
N LEU A 101 4.22 12.57 1.10
CA LEU A 101 4.69 11.42 1.86
C LEU A 101 6.19 11.20 1.65
N LYS A 102 6.88 10.73 2.66
CA LYS A 102 8.33 10.53 2.68
C LYS A 102 8.62 9.23 3.41
N LYS A 103 9.81 8.66 3.17
CA LYS A 103 10.29 7.45 3.83
C LYS A 103 9.96 7.37 5.32
N ALA A 104 10.23 8.44 6.07
CA ALA A 104 9.97 8.52 7.51
C ALA A 104 8.51 8.19 7.89
N HIS A 105 7.52 8.64 7.13
CA HIS A 105 6.10 8.34 7.43
C HIS A 105 5.81 6.84 7.30
N PHE A 106 6.45 6.15 6.35
CA PHE A 106 6.33 4.69 6.20
C PHE A 106 7.12 3.96 7.29
N GLU A 107 8.30 4.46 7.68
CA GLU A 107 9.07 3.91 8.79
C GLU A 107 8.26 3.98 10.10
N HIS A 108 7.62 5.12 10.37
CA HIS A 108 6.72 5.27 11.52
C HIS A 108 5.48 4.37 11.43
N LEU A 109 4.89 4.16 10.24
CA LEU A 109 3.82 3.17 10.06
C LEU A 109 4.31 1.78 10.45
N GLY A 110 5.48 1.36 9.95
CA GLY A 110 6.09 0.07 10.28
C GLY A 110 6.34 -0.10 11.78
N GLN A 111 6.87 0.94 12.43
CA GLN A 111 7.09 0.96 13.88
C GLN A 111 5.77 0.90 14.65
N GLY A 112 4.74 1.63 14.21
CA GLY A 112 3.40 1.61 14.78
C GLY A 112 2.67 0.27 14.61
N LEU A 113 3.05 -0.53 13.62
CA LEU A 113 2.63 -1.93 13.47
C LEU A 113 3.39 -2.88 14.42
N GLY A 114 4.45 -2.42 15.08
CA GLY A 114 5.33 -3.24 15.92
C GLY A 114 6.39 -4.01 15.13
N LEU A 115 6.70 -3.59 13.90
CA LEU A 115 7.77 -4.18 13.10
C LEU A 115 9.13 -3.67 13.57
N THR A 116 10.13 -4.56 13.58
CA THR A 116 11.52 -4.19 13.84
C THR A 116 12.10 -3.38 12.68
N ASP A 117 13.10 -2.53 12.96
CA ASP A 117 13.81 -1.79 11.90
C ASP A 117 14.36 -2.72 10.81
N ARG A 118 14.82 -3.92 11.20
CA ARG A 118 15.28 -4.93 10.24
C ARG A 118 14.18 -5.39 9.28
N GLN A 119 12.95 -5.58 9.77
CA GLN A 119 11.81 -5.95 8.92
C GLN A 119 11.42 -4.81 8.00
N ILE A 120 11.36 -3.58 8.52
CA ILE A 120 11.03 -2.36 7.79
C ILE A 120 12.05 -2.12 6.66
N GLN A 121 13.35 -2.11 6.97
CA GLN A 121 14.41 -1.96 5.98
C GLN A 121 14.44 -3.14 5.00
N GLY A 122 14.08 -4.34 5.45
CA GLY A 122 13.91 -5.50 4.58
C GLY A 122 12.85 -5.29 3.50
N VAL A 123 11.74 -4.66 3.83
CA VAL A 123 10.65 -4.31 2.88
C VAL A 123 11.14 -3.29 1.86
N PHE A 124 11.73 -2.18 2.30
CA PHE A 124 12.31 -1.20 1.37
C PHE A 124 13.34 -1.84 0.45
N LYS A 125 14.28 -2.63 1.01
CA LYS A 125 15.30 -3.34 0.22
C LYS A 125 14.68 -4.26 -0.84
N ARG A 126 13.59 -4.98 -0.53
CA ARG A 126 12.86 -5.79 -1.52
C ARG A 126 12.24 -4.92 -2.61
N MET A 127 11.63 -3.79 -2.27
CA MET A 127 11.05 -2.86 -3.25
C MET A 127 12.11 -2.29 -4.18
N PHE A 128 13.25 -1.82 -3.65
CA PHE A 128 14.36 -1.29 -4.45
C PHE A 128 14.99 -2.38 -5.33
N LYS A 129 15.21 -3.59 -4.80
CA LYS A 129 15.74 -4.73 -5.56
C LYS A 129 14.84 -5.07 -6.77
N ASN A 130 13.53 -4.94 -6.62
CA ASN A 130 12.57 -5.25 -7.67
C ASN A 130 12.23 -4.07 -8.60
N LYS A 131 12.78 -2.86 -8.37
CA LYS A 131 12.56 -1.70 -9.24
C LYS A 131 12.82 -1.98 -10.74
N PRO A 132 13.94 -2.62 -11.14
CA PRO A 132 14.16 -2.93 -12.56
C PRO A 132 13.11 -3.88 -13.14
N LYS A 133 12.66 -4.85 -12.33
CA LYS A 133 11.58 -5.77 -12.71
C LYS A 133 10.28 -4.99 -12.95
N ALA A 134 9.89 -4.10 -12.03
CA ALA A 134 8.69 -3.28 -12.18
C ALA A 134 8.71 -2.44 -13.47
N ILE A 135 9.83 -1.78 -13.77
CA ILE A 135 9.99 -1.00 -15.01
C ILE A 135 9.83 -1.90 -16.25
N LYS A 136 10.44 -3.09 -16.25
CA LYS A 136 10.29 -4.06 -17.36
C LYS A 136 8.85 -4.51 -17.56
N TRP A 137 8.09 -4.70 -16.47
CA TRP A 137 6.67 -5.04 -16.57
C TRP A 137 5.82 -3.90 -17.15
N ILE A 138 6.12 -2.65 -16.81
CA ILE A 138 5.46 -1.48 -17.40
C ILE A 138 5.76 -1.43 -18.91
N ASP A 139 7.01 -1.61 -19.30
CA ASP A 139 7.44 -1.59 -20.70
C ASP A 139 6.76 -2.69 -21.54
N ASN A 140 6.63 -3.88 -20.97
CA ASN A 140 5.94 -5.02 -21.60
C ASN A 140 4.40 -4.94 -21.55
N SER A 141 3.82 -3.94 -20.89
CA SER A 141 2.37 -3.83 -20.74
C SER A 141 1.66 -3.39 -22.02
N PHE A 142 0.33 -3.52 -22.03
CA PHE A 142 -0.54 -3.04 -23.10
C PHE A 142 -0.87 -1.53 -23.02
N LEU A 143 -0.25 -0.80 -22.09
CA LEU A 143 -0.41 0.65 -22.00
C LEU A 143 0.13 1.35 -23.26
N SER A 144 -0.42 2.51 -23.60
CA SER A 144 0.17 3.37 -24.63
C SER A 144 1.57 3.83 -24.22
N ASN A 145 2.39 4.25 -25.19
CA ASN A 145 3.75 4.74 -24.90
C ASN A 145 3.74 5.93 -23.93
N ASP A 146 2.73 6.80 -24.03
CA ASP A 146 2.55 7.94 -23.13
C ASP A 146 2.22 7.47 -21.71
N MET A 147 1.30 6.51 -21.55
CA MET A 147 0.95 5.95 -20.24
C MET A 147 2.11 5.15 -19.61
N LYS A 148 2.89 4.41 -20.42
CA LYS A 148 4.12 3.75 -19.95
C LYS A 148 5.13 4.76 -19.41
N SER A 149 5.31 5.86 -20.13
CA SER A 149 6.21 6.95 -19.73
C SER A 149 5.72 7.62 -18.44
N ALA A 150 4.42 7.93 -18.35
CA ALA A 150 3.81 8.52 -17.15
C ALA A 150 3.95 7.60 -15.93
N TYR A 151 3.62 6.32 -16.05
CA TYR A 151 3.77 5.35 -14.96
C TYR A 151 5.24 5.25 -14.54
N THR A 152 6.15 5.07 -15.50
CA THR A 152 7.58 4.98 -15.20
C THR A 152 8.10 6.22 -14.47
N ASN A 153 7.62 7.42 -14.83
CA ASN A 153 7.97 8.66 -14.15
C ASN A 153 7.49 8.67 -12.69
N ILE A 154 6.22 8.35 -12.44
CA ILE A 154 5.66 8.25 -11.07
C ILE A 154 6.49 7.29 -10.23
N LEU A 155 6.76 6.10 -10.76
CA LEU A 155 7.53 5.08 -10.07
C LEU A 155 8.94 5.59 -9.73
N LYS A 156 9.66 6.20 -10.68
CA LYS A 156 10.99 6.76 -10.46
C LYS A 156 11.00 7.84 -9.38
N THR A 157 10.13 8.84 -9.48
CA THR A 157 10.04 9.95 -8.51
C THR A 157 9.68 9.43 -7.11
N ARG A 158 8.77 8.46 -6.99
CA ARG A 158 8.41 7.88 -5.69
C ARG A 158 9.52 7.02 -5.10
N TYR A 159 10.29 6.30 -5.92
CA TYR A 159 11.50 5.62 -5.44
C TYR A 159 12.56 6.59 -4.92
N GLU A 160 12.78 7.74 -5.57
CA GLU A 160 13.73 8.77 -5.09
C GLU A 160 13.34 9.31 -3.71
N ARG A 161 12.04 9.47 -3.45
CA ARG A 161 11.52 9.92 -2.15
C ARG A 161 11.64 8.90 -1.01
N LEU A 162 11.85 7.63 -1.35
CA LEU A 162 12.05 6.53 -0.40
C LEU A 162 13.51 6.11 -0.25
N ASN A 163 14.42 6.73 -1.01
CA ASN A 163 15.85 6.42 -0.95
C ASN A 163 16.44 6.91 0.38
#